data_AF-A0A654CMA5-F1
#
_entry.id   AF-A0A654CMA5-F1
#
_cell.length_a   1.000
_cell.length_b   1.000
_cell.length_c   1.000
_cell.angle_alpha   90.00
_cell.angle_beta   90.00
_cell.angle_gamma   90.00
#
_symmetry.space_group_name_H-M   'P 1'
#
loop_
_entity.id
_entity.type
_entity.pdbx_description
1 polymer ?
#
loop_
_entity_poly.entity_id
_entity_poly.type
_entity_poly.pdbx_seq_one_letter_code
_entity_poly.pdbx_strand_id
1 'polypeptide(L)'
;MAYNNDNAQAFRTRYRDAIHPLYNPWLHAAFVLAYGLTCIVLLWRTLDAVALWQWLLVPLSLVFFSWGEYQVHKRLGHNKTRFGQLFYKRHTGDHHSFFVEGQMRYETPRDWRVILFPAWLIVLYSLPLLGIWWLLSHIDGNLAALFAGSMLLGYMSYEVVHACEHLPAEHPVARLPWIRQMRRLHALHHRRELMHARNFGIVHPLMDWLYGTLHWEPEPTYQQNRQQHRISLTRPADEVLSYAAAPAHWPEWHPSSLRIYGRVGALLAGEVFEEDIHAGGRAGHLRWDVLDYQPGCRWQASARGDHGLALLLTYECIEVEGGCEFVRTLEYGFDGLLMRLANRLLLSRRIERESLASMQALRAVLERSQPAG
;
A
#
# COMPACT_ATOMS: atom_id res chain seq x y z
N MET A 1 -10.13 -12.86 -11.73
CA MET A 1 -9.56 -12.13 -12.88
C MET A 1 -8.21 -11.60 -12.46
N ALA A 2 -7.14 -11.98 -13.17
CA ALA A 2 -5.77 -11.63 -12.81
C ALA A 2 -5.56 -10.11 -12.78
N TYR A 3 -4.93 -9.65 -11.70
CA TYR A 3 -4.70 -8.25 -11.37
C TYR A 3 -3.62 -7.67 -12.29
N ASN A 4 -4.02 -6.72 -13.14
CA ASN A 4 -3.14 -6.15 -14.16
C ASN A 4 -2.21 -5.07 -13.54
N ASN A 5 -1.24 -5.54 -12.75
CA ASN A 5 -0.17 -4.77 -12.11
C ASN A 5 0.63 -3.91 -13.09
N ASP A 6 0.78 -4.40 -14.32
CA ASP A 6 1.64 -3.79 -15.34
C ASP A 6 1.11 -2.42 -15.77
N ASN A 7 -0.21 -2.26 -15.79
CA ASN A 7 -0.86 -0.98 -16.05
C ASN A 7 -0.57 0.06 -14.95
N ALA A 8 -0.53 -0.36 -13.68
CA ALA A 8 -0.23 0.53 -12.56
C ALA A 8 1.23 1.00 -12.63
N GLN A 9 2.17 0.10 -12.92
CA GLN A 9 3.59 0.47 -13.02
C GLN A 9 3.85 1.42 -14.20
N ALA A 10 3.27 1.14 -15.37
CA ALA A 10 3.35 2.04 -16.52
C ALA A 10 2.75 3.43 -16.22
N PHE A 11 1.63 3.47 -15.48
CA PHE A 11 1.03 4.72 -15.03
C PHE A 11 1.96 5.48 -14.07
N ARG A 12 2.57 4.81 -13.08
CA ARG A 12 3.49 5.42 -12.10
C ARG A 12 4.70 6.05 -12.79
N THR A 13 5.34 5.35 -13.73
CA THR A 13 6.46 5.89 -14.50
C THR A 13 6.06 7.17 -15.25
N ARG A 14 4.98 7.10 -16.04
CA ARG A 14 4.49 8.26 -16.79
C ARG A 14 4.09 9.42 -15.88
N TYR A 15 3.47 9.14 -14.74
CA TYR A 15 3.09 10.17 -13.77
C TYR A 15 4.32 10.88 -13.21
N ARG A 16 5.35 10.11 -12.80
CA ARG A 16 6.61 10.62 -12.26
C ARG A 16 7.36 11.50 -13.25
N ASP A 17 7.42 11.08 -14.52
CA ASP A 17 8.04 11.85 -15.60
C ASP A 17 7.32 13.18 -15.86
N ALA A 18 6.00 13.21 -15.64
CA ALA A 18 5.19 14.43 -15.75
C ALA A 18 5.30 15.35 -14.52
N ILE A 19 5.89 14.91 -13.41
CA ILE A 19 6.09 15.78 -12.24
C ILE A 19 7.15 16.83 -12.59
N HIS A 20 6.77 18.10 -12.51
CA HIS A 20 7.64 19.24 -12.79
C HIS A 20 9.02 19.10 -12.09
N PRO A 21 10.15 19.37 -12.77
CA PRO A 21 11.48 19.19 -12.20
C PRO A 21 11.70 19.94 -10.89
N LEU A 22 11.16 21.17 -10.78
CA LEU A 22 11.26 22.00 -9.58
C LEU A 22 10.34 21.59 -8.42
N TYR A 23 9.49 20.56 -8.59
CA TYR A 23 8.65 20.10 -7.48
C TYR A 23 9.54 19.51 -6.38
N ASN A 24 9.45 20.10 -5.19
CA ASN A 24 10.12 19.61 -3.99
C ASN A 24 9.05 19.10 -2.99
N PRO A 25 9.03 17.79 -2.67
CA PRO A 25 8.02 17.21 -1.78
C PRO A 25 8.14 17.69 -0.33
N TRP A 26 9.35 17.98 0.15
CA TRP A 26 9.59 18.50 1.49
C TRP A 26 9.11 19.93 1.64
N LEU A 27 9.38 20.78 0.65
CA LEU A 27 8.86 22.15 0.64
C LEU A 27 7.32 22.15 0.59
N HIS A 28 6.73 21.25 -0.20
CA HIS A 28 5.28 21.08 -0.25
C HIS A 28 4.71 20.73 1.14
N ALA A 29 5.22 19.66 1.76
CA ALA A 29 4.74 19.21 3.07
C ALA A 29 4.97 20.28 4.16
N ALA A 30 6.16 20.91 4.17
CA ALA A 30 6.50 21.97 5.11
C ALA A 30 5.58 23.19 4.95
N PHE A 31 5.27 23.59 3.71
CA PHE A 31 4.34 24.70 3.45
C PHE A 31 2.94 24.39 4.00
N VAL A 32 2.36 23.23 3.66
CA VAL A 32 1.02 22.84 4.12
C VAL A 32 0.97 22.81 5.65
N LEU A 33 1.97 22.19 6.29
CA LEU A 33 2.06 22.09 7.74
C LEU A 33 2.20 23.46 8.39
N ALA A 34 3.17 24.27 7.95
CA ALA A 34 3.47 25.57 8.54
C ALA A 34 2.31 26.56 8.34
N TYR A 35 1.73 26.61 7.14
CA TYR A 35 0.59 27.47 6.84
C TYR A 35 -0.63 27.10 7.68
N GLY A 36 -1.01 25.81 7.67
CA GLY A 36 -2.16 25.32 8.44
C GLY A 36 -2.00 25.58 9.94
N LEU A 37 -0.84 25.25 10.51
CA LEU A 37 -0.55 25.51 11.92
C LEU A 37 -0.57 27.00 12.24
N THR A 38 -0.03 27.85 11.36
CA THR A 38 -0.07 29.30 11.54
C THR A 38 -1.51 29.80 11.59
N CYS A 39 -2.38 29.38 10.66
CA CYS A 39 -3.79 29.77 10.69
C CYS A 39 -4.50 29.31 11.97
N ILE A 40 -4.29 28.07 12.41
CA ILE A 40 -4.87 27.54 13.65
C ILE A 40 -4.37 28.36 14.85
N VAL A 41 -3.07 28.61 14.96
CA VAL A 41 -2.47 29.40 16.05
C VAL A 41 -3.03 30.82 16.06
N LEU A 42 -3.14 31.48 14.90
CA LEU A 42 -3.69 32.83 14.81
C LEU A 42 -5.16 32.89 15.23
N LEU A 43 -5.98 31.92 14.79
CA LEU A 43 -7.38 31.81 15.21
C LEU A 43 -7.49 31.56 16.72
N TRP A 44 -6.77 30.57 17.24
CA TRP A 44 -6.88 30.17 18.65
C TRP A 44 -6.20 31.14 19.61
N ARG A 45 -5.33 32.04 19.13
CA ARG A 45 -4.85 33.19 19.92
C ARG A 45 -5.93 34.21 20.24
N THR A 46 -7.06 34.19 19.52
CA THR A 46 -8.20 35.09 19.79
C THR A 46 -9.15 34.54 20.85
N LEU A 47 -8.92 33.31 21.32
CA LEU A 47 -9.69 32.72 22.40
C LEU A 47 -9.46 33.49 23.70
N ASP A 48 -10.53 33.81 24.39
CA ASP A 48 -10.50 34.50 25.68
C ASP A 48 -11.57 33.92 26.62
N ALA A 49 -11.17 33.56 27.85
CA ALA A 49 -12.05 32.99 28.87
C ALA A 49 -13.04 31.90 28.37
N VAL A 50 -12.57 30.93 27.59
CA VAL A 50 -13.40 29.89 26.95
C VAL A 50 -14.16 29.04 27.99
N ALA A 51 -15.48 29.02 27.90
CA ALA A 51 -16.30 28.19 28.78
C ALA A 51 -16.12 26.69 28.46
N LEU A 52 -16.15 25.83 29.47
CA LEU A 52 -15.88 24.38 29.31
C LEU A 52 -16.76 23.70 28.25
N TRP A 53 -18.03 24.10 28.12
CA TRP A 53 -18.95 23.54 27.13
C TRP A 53 -18.61 23.96 25.70
N GLN A 54 -17.99 25.13 25.50
CA GLN A 54 -17.61 25.60 24.16
C GLN A 54 -16.57 24.68 23.53
N TRP A 55 -15.72 24.02 24.34
CA TRP A 55 -14.76 23.02 23.87
C TRP A 55 -15.42 21.81 23.20
N LEU A 56 -16.70 21.51 23.47
CA LEU A 56 -17.44 20.48 22.74
C LEU A 56 -17.54 20.80 21.24
N LEU A 57 -17.39 22.07 20.85
CA LEU A 57 -17.39 22.46 19.45
C LEU A 57 -16.19 21.88 18.69
N VAL A 58 -15.07 21.59 19.35
CA VAL A 58 -13.91 20.96 18.69
C VAL A 58 -14.26 19.56 18.14
N PRO A 59 -14.67 18.57 18.96
CA PRO A 59 -15.05 17.26 18.44
C PRO A 59 -16.28 17.34 17.51
N LEU A 60 -17.25 18.22 17.76
CA LEU A 60 -18.40 18.39 16.85
C LEU A 60 -17.97 18.89 15.46
N SER A 61 -17.05 19.85 15.41
CA SER A 61 -16.49 20.37 14.15
C SER A 61 -15.68 19.31 13.42
N LEU A 62 -14.93 18.47 14.15
CA LEU A 62 -14.17 17.36 13.54
C LEU A 62 -15.10 16.27 12.98
N VAL A 63 -16.21 15.96 13.66
CA VAL A 63 -17.25 15.06 13.12
C VAL A 63 -17.90 15.67 11.88
N PHE A 64 -18.22 16.97 11.91
CA PHE A 64 -18.74 17.68 10.75
C PHE A 64 -17.75 17.71 9.58
N PHE A 65 -16.45 17.91 9.86
CA PHE A 65 -15.38 17.80 8.88
C PHE A 65 -15.36 16.41 8.25
N SER A 66 -15.37 15.33 9.04
CA SER A 66 -15.36 13.96 8.51
C SER A 66 -16.62 13.65 7.69
N TRP A 67 -17.78 14.19 8.07
CA TRP A 67 -18.97 14.12 7.22
C TRP A 67 -18.73 14.82 5.87
N GLY A 68 -18.15 16.02 5.87
CA GLY A 68 -17.81 16.76 4.65
C GLY A 68 -16.81 16.01 3.78
N GLU A 69 -15.75 15.49 4.38
CA GLU A 69 -14.74 14.62 3.76
C GLU A 69 -15.40 13.43 3.06
N TYR A 70 -16.22 12.65 3.78
CA TYR A 70 -16.95 11.51 3.25
C TYR A 70 -17.78 11.88 2.01
N GLN A 71 -18.53 12.97 2.10
CA GLN A 71 -19.42 13.42 1.02
C GLN A 71 -18.63 13.88 -0.20
N VAL A 72 -17.58 14.67 0.01
CA VAL A 72 -16.70 15.14 -1.07
C VAL A 72 -16.01 13.95 -1.73
N HIS A 73 -15.41 13.06 -0.95
CA HIS A 73 -14.73 11.87 -1.45
C HIS A 73 -15.68 10.99 -2.28
N LYS A 74 -16.82 10.58 -1.71
CA LYS A 74 -17.79 9.72 -2.41
C LYS A 74 -18.43 10.39 -3.63
N ARG A 75 -18.86 11.65 -3.52
CA ARG A 75 -19.65 12.31 -4.58
C ARG A 75 -18.81 13.00 -5.63
N LEU A 76 -17.71 13.65 -5.24
CA LEU A 76 -16.88 14.43 -6.15
C LEU A 76 -15.60 13.68 -6.54
N GLY A 77 -15.08 12.80 -5.69
CA GLY A 77 -13.87 12.03 -5.96
C GLY A 77 -14.12 10.87 -6.91
N HIS A 78 -15.29 10.23 -6.77
CA HIS A 78 -15.67 9.01 -7.50
C HIS A 78 -16.73 9.20 -8.59
N ASN A 79 -17.33 10.39 -8.72
CA ASN A 79 -18.24 10.70 -9.81
C ASN A 79 -17.76 11.94 -10.58
N LYS A 80 -17.73 11.84 -11.91
CA LYS A 80 -17.40 12.97 -12.79
C LYS A 80 -18.56 13.97 -12.79
N THR A 81 -18.46 15.00 -11.97
CA THR A 81 -19.40 16.14 -11.95
C THR A 81 -18.71 17.40 -12.45
N ARG A 82 -19.46 18.39 -12.97
CA ARG A 82 -18.89 19.65 -13.48
C ARG A 82 -18.06 20.40 -12.43
N PHE A 83 -18.51 20.43 -11.18
CA PHE A 83 -17.82 21.11 -10.08
C PHE A 83 -16.69 20.27 -9.47
N GLY A 84 -16.75 18.94 -9.60
CA GLY A 84 -15.77 18.01 -9.05
C GLY A 84 -14.68 17.55 -10.01
N GLN A 85 -14.65 17.99 -11.26
CA GLN A 85 -13.78 17.41 -12.31
C GLN A 85 -12.29 17.37 -11.91
N LEU A 86 -11.77 18.44 -11.29
CA LEU A 86 -10.38 18.50 -10.86
C LEU A 86 -10.10 17.51 -9.72
N PHE A 87 -11.00 17.42 -8.75
CA PHE A 87 -10.88 16.48 -7.64
C PHE A 87 -11.01 15.04 -8.14
N TYR A 88 -12.00 14.74 -8.99
CA TYR A 88 -12.12 13.45 -9.66
C TYR A 88 -10.83 13.06 -10.41
N LYS A 89 -10.29 13.99 -11.21
CA LYS A 89 -9.06 13.74 -11.99
C LYS A 89 -7.90 13.39 -11.07
N ARG A 90 -7.72 14.12 -9.98
CA ARG A 90 -6.63 13.85 -9.03
C ARG A 90 -6.88 12.59 -8.19
N HIS A 91 -8.12 12.34 -7.81
CA HIS A 91 -8.51 11.26 -6.93
C HIS A 91 -8.65 9.93 -7.69
N THR A 92 -9.72 9.77 -8.47
CA THR A 92 -9.92 8.54 -9.26
C THR A 92 -8.93 8.45 -10.42
N GLY A 93 -8.60 9.57 -11.07
CA GLY A 93 -7.73 9.57 -12.25
C GLY A 93 -6.25 9.33 -11.90
N ASP A 94 -5.69 10.09 -10.96
CA ASP A 94 -4.28 9.99 -10.61
C ASP A 94 -4.05 9.03 -9.42
N HIS A 95 -4.67 9.28 -8.26
CA HIS A 95 -4.40 8.53 -7.02
C HIS A 95 -4.76 7.05 -7.10
N HIS A 96 -5.97 6.70 -7.52
CA HIS A 96 -6.41 5.30 -7.68
C HIS A 96 -5.76 4.57 -8.87
N SER A 97 -5.17 5.31 -9.81
CA SER A 97 -4.38 4.71 -10.89
C SER A 97 -2.93 4.49 -10.47
N PHE A 98 -2.41 5.35 -9.60
CA PHE A 98 -1.04 5.28 -9.09
C PHE A 98 -0.90 4.26 -7.96
N PHE A 99 -1.87 4.22 -7.04
CA PHE A 99 -1.98 3.25 -5.98
C PHE A 99 -3.14 2.31 -6.28
N VAL A 100 -2.84 1.02 -6.21
CA VAL A 100 -3.81 -0.06 -6.33
C VAL A 100 -3.66 -0.91 -5.07
N GLU A 101 -4.66 -1.70 -4.67
CA GLU A 101 -4.68 -2.38 -3.36
C GLU A 101 -3.35 -3.07 -2.98
N GLY A 102 -2.73 -3.79 -3.92
CA GLY A 102 -1.45 -4.48 -3.70
C GLY A 102 -0.19 -3.59 -3.76
N GLN A 103 -0.31 -2.32 -4.15
CA GLN A 103 0.80 -1.38 -4.34
C GLN A 103 0.54 -0.01 -3.68
N MET A 104 0.02 -0.01 -2.46
CA MET A 104 -0.37 1.22 -1.74
C MET A 104 0.81 2.09 -1.29
N ARG A 105 2.03 1.58 -1.12
CA ARG A 105 3.13 2.40 -0.59
C ARG A 105 3.69 3.37 -1.64
N TYR A 106 4.17 4.53 -1.18
CA TYR A 106 5.09 5.33 -1.99
C TYR A 106 6.45 4.64 -2.10
N GLU A 107 7.16 4.89 -3.21
CA GLU A 107 8.52 4.36 -3.42
C GLU A 107 9.57 5.47 -3.34
N THR A 108 9.20 6.68 -3.76
CA THR A 108 10.08 7.86 -3.69
C THR A 108 9.36 9.04 -3.05
N PRO A 109 10.08 10.00 -2.44
CA PRO A 109 9.45 11.21 -1.91
C PRO A 109 8.67 12.01 -2.97
N ARG A 110 8.99 11.90 -4.27
CA ARG A 110 8.25 12.60 -5.33
C ARG A 110 6.81 12.10 -5.46
N ASP A 111 6.54 10.86 -5.05
CA ASP A 111 5.19 10.28 -5.06
C ASP A 111 4.26 11.01 -4.06
N TRP A 112 4.78 11.81 -3.12
CA TRP A 112 3.95 12.67 -2.26
C TRP A 112 3.10 13.65 -3.07
N ARG A 113 3.46 13.92 -4.33
CA ARG A 113 2.69 14.77 -5.24
C ARG A 113 1.29 14.23 -5.56
N VAL A 114 1.12 12.91 -5.55
CA VAL A 114 -0.18 12.27 -5.78
C VAL A 114 -0.94 12.04 -4.47
N ILE A 115 -0.21 11.87 -3.35
CA ILE A 115 -0.79 11.65 -2.02
C ILE A 115 -1.34 12.95 -1.41
N LEU A 116 -0.54 14.02 -1.40
CA LEU A 116 -0.91 15.29 -0.79
C LEU A 116 -1.84 16.07 -1.72
N PHE A 117 -2.80 16.79 -1.14
CA PHE A 117 -3.54 17.79 -1.90
C PHE A 117 -2.61 18.86 -2.48
N PRO A 118 -3.01 19.57 -3.55
CA PRO A 118 -2.21 20.68 -4.04
C PRO A 118 -1.94 21.69 -2.91
N ALA A 119 -0.69 22.16 -2.79
CA ALA A 119 -0.29 23.10 -1.74
C ALA A 119 -1.21 24.32 -1.62
N TRP A 120 -1.72 24.86 -2.75
CA TRP A 120 -2.62 26.01 -2.74
C TRP A 120 -4.02 25.71 -2.19
N LEU A 121 -4.43 24.44 -2.11
CA LEU A 121 -5.78 24.06 -1.69
C LEU A 121 -6.03 24.39 -0.22
N ILE A 122 -5.02 24.28 0.65
CA ILE A 122 -5.16 24.68 2.06
C ILE A 122 -5.43 26.18 2.20
N VAL A 123 -4.86 27.01 1.31
CA VAL A 123 -5.14 28.45 1.27
C VAL A 123 -6.57 28.68 0.81
N LEU A 124 -7.01 28.03 -0.27
CA LEU A 124 -8.39 28.16 -0.75
C LEU A 124 -9.41 27.68 0.29
N TYR A 125 -9.08 26.63 1.05
CA TYR A 125 -9.90 26.08 2.11
C TYR A 125 -9.94 26.98 3.35
N SER A 126 -8.83 27.66 3.69
CA SER A 126 -8.76 28.56 4.85
C SER A 126 -9.53 29.86 4.64
N LEU A 127 -9.55 30.43 3.43
CA LEU A 127 -10.23 31.70 3.14
C LEU A 127 -11.71 31.76 3.57
N PRO A 128 -12.59 30.81 3.18
CA PRO A 128 -13.99 30.83 3.64
C PRO A 128 -14.10 30.59 5.15
N LEU A 129 -13.20 29.79 5.76
CA LEU A 129 -13.18 29.59 7.20
C LEU A 129 -12.80 30.87 7.96
N LEU A 130 -11.86 31.65 7.45
CA LEU A 130 -11.52 32.97 7.99
C LEU A 130 -12.67 33.96 7.83
N GLY A 131 -13.38 33.93 6.69
CA GLY A 131 -14.59 34.74 6.49
C GLY A 131 -15.73 34.37 7.45
N ILE A 132 -15.96 33.07 7.66
CA ILE A 132 -16.93 32.56 8.64
C ILE A 132 -16.51 32.96 10.06
N TRP A 133 -15.23 32.80 10.40
CA TRP A 133 -14.70 33.23 11.69
C TRP A 133 -14.96 34.72 11.93
N TRP A 134 -14.59 35.58 10.96
CA TRP A 134 -14.79 37.02 11.05
C TRP A 134 -16.28 37.40 11.19
N LEU A 135 -17.16 36.72 10.46
CA LEU A 135 -18.59 36.98 10.56
C LEU A 135 -19.14 36.56 11.93
N LEU A 136 -18.84 35.33 12.36
CA LEU A 136 -19.35 34.76 13.60
C LEU A 136 -18.71 35.35 14.85
N SER A 137 -17.52 35.96 14.75
CA SER A 137 -16.85 36.62 15.88
C SER A 137 -17.62 37.84 16.39
N HIS A 138 -18.54 38.40 15.59
CA HIS A 138 -19.47 39.45 16.04
C HIS A 138 -20.56 38.93 16.99
N ILE A 139 -20.75 37.61 17.05
CA ILE A 139 -21.72 36.94 17.94
C ILE A 139 -20.96 36.31 19.11
N ASP A 140 -19.99 35.45 18.82
CA ASP A 140 -19.14 34.80 19.82
C ASP A 140 -17.77 34.45 19.19
N GLY A 141 -16.74 35.18 19.60
CA GLY A 141 -15.37 35.00 19.11
C GLY A 141 -14.77 33.62 19.43
N ASN A 142 -15.13 33.04 20.58
CA ASN A 142 -14.62 31.74 20.99
C ASN A 142 -15.20 30.63 20.13
N LEU A 143 -16.52 30.60 19.96
CA LEU A 143 -17.17 29.60 19.10
C LEU A 143 -16.67 29.70 17.66
N ALA A 144 -16.53 30.93 17.14
CA ALA A 144 -16.02 31.17 15.80
C ALA A 144 -14.59 30.61 15.63
N ALA A 145 -13.68 30.92 16.57
CA ALA A 145 -12.28 30.48 16.52
C ALA A 145 -12.14 28.96 16.72
N LEU A 146 -12.90 28.38 17.65
CA LEU A 146 -12.94 26.93 17.87
C LEU A 146 -13.43 26.19 16.63
N PHE A 147 -14.52 26.64 16.00
CA PHE A 147 -15.03 26.03 14.77
C PHE A 147 -14.01 26.13 13.62
N ALA A 148 -13.59 27.35 13.26
CA ALA A 148 -12.70 27.55 12.11
C ALA A 148 -11.33 26.86 12.30
N GLY A 149 -10.75 26.94 13.51
CA GLY A 149 -9.49 26.27 13.81
C GLY A 149 -9.62 24.74 13.82
N SER A 150 -10.75 24.19 14.30
CA SER A 150 -11.00 22.75 14.26
C SER A 150 -11.24 22.23 12.84
N MET A 151 -11.88 23.01 11.97
CA MET A 151 -12.04 22.66 10.55
C MET A 151 -10.69 22.61 9.81
N LEU A 152 -9.75 23.51 10.15
CA LEU A 152 -8.37 23.46 9.66
C LEU A 152 -7.59 22.29 10.26
N LEU A 153 -7.78 22.00 11.55
CA LEU A 153 -7.20 20.83 12.20
C LEU A 153 -7.68 19.52 11.54
N GLY A 154 -8.95 19.45 11.15
CA GLY A 154 -9.52 18.36 10.37
C GLY A 154 -8.79 18.17 9.03
N TYR A 155 -8.62 19.25 8.26
CA TYR A 155 -7.87 19.23 6.99
C TYR A 155 -6.42 18.74 7.19
N MET A 156 -5.74 19.26 8.22
CA MET A 156 -4.36 18.84 8.51
C MET A 156 -4.29 17.38 8.94
N SER A 157 -5.25 16.92 9.73
CA SER A 157 -5.35 15.53 10.16
C SER A 157 -5.56 14.60 8.97
N TYR A 158 -6.41 14.99 8.01
CA TYR A 158 -6.59 14.28 6.75
C TYR A 158 -5.26 14.12 6.00
N GLU A 159 -4.54 15.20 5.73
CA GLU A 159 -3.26 15.15 4.99
C GLU A 159 -2.23 14.25 5.69
N VAL A 160 -2.12 14.36 7.02
CA VAL A 160 -1.16 13.58 7.82
C VAL A 160 -1.53 12.09 7.84
N VAL A 161 -2.79 11.76 8.14
CA VAL A 161 -3.23 10.36 8.20
C VAL A 161 -3.15 9.72 6.82
N HIS A 162 -3.62 10.41 5.78
CA HIS A 162 -3.51 9.96 4.39
C HIS A 162 -2.05 9.69 3.99
N ALA A 163 -1.13 10.61 4.29
CA ALA A 163 0.29 10.39 4.03
C ALA A 163 0.85 9.16 4.78
N CYS A 164 0.42 8.98 6.03
CA CYS A 164 0.81 7.84 6.85
C CYS A 164 0.25 6.51 6.31
N GLU A 165 -0.89 6.55 5.63
CA GLU A 165 -1.48 5.37 5.00
C GLU A 165 -0.69 4.84 3.80
N HIS A 166 0.12 5.71 3.18
CA HIS A 166 0.99 5.35 2.06
C HIS A 166 2.45 5.06 2.47
N LEU A 167 2.76 5.06 3.77
CA LEU A 167 4.10 4.66 4.26
C LEU A 167 4.44 3.19 3.90
N PRO A 168 5.72 2.79 3.90
CA PRO A 168 6.10 1.38 3.90
C PRO A 168 5.61 0.66 5.17
N ALA A 169 5.27 -0.63 5.07
CA ALA A 169 4.73 -1.42 6.19
C ALA A 169 5.72 -1.55 7.36
N GLU A 170 7.01 -1.44 7.07
CA GLU A 170 8.11 -1.51 8.03
C GLU A 170 8.22 -0.23 8.89
N HIS A 171 7.64 0.88 8.42
CA HIS A 171 7.73 2.17 9.09
C HIS A 171 7.06 2.14 10.48
N PRO A 172 7.67 2.69 11.55
CA PRO A 172 7.10 2.64 12.91
C PRO A 172 5.69 3.23 13.00
N VAL A 173 5.45 4.37 12.34
CA VAL A 173 4.12 5.02 12.31
C VAL A 173 3.07 4.16 11.63
N ALA A 174 3.43 3.44 10.55
CA ALA A 174 2.50 2.54 9.85
C ALA A 174 2.06 1.35 10.73
N ARG A 175 2.83 1.01 11.77
CA ARG A 175 2.54 -0.06 12.72
C ARG A 175 1.66 0.36 13.88
N LEU A 176 1.38 1.66 14.04
CA LEU A 176 0.43 2.13 15.06
C LEU A 176 -0.96 1.53 14.79
N PRO A 177 -1.69 1.04 15.81
CA PRO A 177 -2.93 0.29 15.60
C PRO A 177 -3.95 1.02 14.71
N TRP A 178 -4.11 2.32 14.96
CA TRP A 178 -5.03 3.18 14.20
C TRP A 178 -4.62 3.34 12.74
N ILE A 179 -3.36 3.72 12.49
CA ILE A 179 -2.84 3.89 11.12
C ILE A 179 -2.89 2.56 10.37
N ARG A 180 -2.53 1.44 11.00
CA ARG A 180 -2.63 0.11 10.38
C ARG A 180 -4.06 -0.23 9.98
N GLN A 181 -5.05 0.10 10.82
CA GLN A 181 -6.46 -0.12 10.50
C GLN A 181 -6.88 0.75 9.30
N MET A 182 -6.59 2.05 9.34
CA MET A 182 -7.00 2.95 8.26
C MET A 182 -6.29 2.63 6.94
N ARG A 183 -5.01 2.24 6.98
CA ARG A 183 -4.28 1.68 5.84
C ARG A 183 -5.00 0.53 5.17
N ARG A 184 -5.52 -0.41 5.95
CA ARG A 184 -6.26 -1.56 5.41
C ARG A 184 -7.58 -1.13 4.78
N LEU A 185 -8.34 -0.25 5.46
CA LEU A 185 -9.60 0.28 4.93
C LEU A 185 -9.37 1.04 3.62
N HIS A 186 -8.34 1.86 3.56
CA HIS A 186 -7.95 2.60 2.37
C HIS A 186 -7.45 1.67 1.27
N ALA A 187 -6.63 0.65 1.57
CA ALA A 187 -6.24 -0.35 0.57
C ALA A 187 -7.46 -1.07 -0.05
N LEU A 188 -8.44 -1.44 0.78
CA LEU A 188 -9.71 -2.02 0.32
C LEU A 188 -10.52 -1.02 -0.51
N HIS A 189 -10.50 0.27 -0.15
CA HIS A 189 -11.08 1.33 -0.96
C HIS A 189 -10.43 1.44 -2.35
N HIS A 190 -9.12 1.17 -2.48
CA HIS A 190 -8.43 1.13 -3.78
C HIS A 190 -8.72 -0.13 -4.62
N ARG A 191 -9.41 -1.13 -4.06
CA ARG A 191 -9.85 -2.30 -4.85
C ARG A 191 -10.95 -1.84 -5.80
N ARG A 192 -10.76 -2.07 -7.11
CA ARG A 192 -11.67 -1.61 -8.18
C ARG A 192 -13.14 -1.99 -7.97
N GLU A 193 -13.37 -3.16 -7.38
CA GLU A 193 -14.71 -3.68 -7.09
C GLU A 193 -15.41 -2.95 -5.94
N LEU A 194 -14.65 -2.29 -5.06
CA LEU A 194 -15.13 -1.65 -3.83
C LEU A 194 -15.08 -0.12 -3.88
N MET A 195 -14.19 0.47 -4.69
CA MET A 195 -13.84 1.89 -4.67
C MET A 195 -15.02 2.86 -4.81
N HIS A 196 -16.07 2.46 -5.52
CA HIS A 196 -17.26 3.30 -5.71
C HIS A 196 -18.31 3.16 -4.60
N ALA A 197 -18.14 2.23 -3.66
CA ALA A 197 -19.19 1.86 -2.70
C ALA A 197 -18.75 1.81 -1.25
N ARG A 198 -17.45 1.61 -0.94
CA ARG A 198 -16.98 1.28 0.41
C ARG A 198 -15.81 2.16 0.87
N ASN A 199 -15.70 2.36 2.19
CA ASN A 199 -14.53 2.93 2.88
C ASN A 199 -14.05 4.29 2.37
N PHE A 200 -14.89 5.33 2.47
CA PHE A 200 -14.53 6.68 2.03
C PHE A 200 -13.86 7.54 3.11
N GLY A 201 -13.95 7.18 4.38
CA GLY A 201 -13.27 7.88 5.47
C GLY A 201 -11.78 7.55 5.49
N ILE A 202 -10.95 8.59 5.48
CA ILE A 202 -9.49 8.53 5.51
C ILE A 202 -8.98 8.76 6.94
N VAL A 203 -9.52 9.74 7.67
CA VAL A 203 -9.07 9.98 9.06
C VAL A 203 -9.59 8.89 10.00
N HIS A 204 -10.86 8.53 9.83
CA HIS A 204 -11.56 7.56 10.65
C HIS A 204 -12.81 7.00 9.97
N PRO A 205 -13.28 5.79 10.33
CA PRO A 205 -14.36 5.11 9.62
C PRO A 205 -15.78 5.50 10.08
N LEU A 206 -15.93 6.54 10.92
CA LEU A 206 -17.21 6.90 11.53
C LEU A 206 -18.33 7.09 10.50
N MET A 207 -18.06 7.83 9.43
CA MET A 207 -19.07 8.08 8.40
C MET A 207 -19.37 6.82 7.59
N ASP A 208 -18.37 6.00 7.30
CA ASP A 208 -18.61 4.71 6.66
C ASP A 208 -19.47 3.79 7.50
N TRP A 209 -19.30 3.80 8.83
CA TRP A 209 -20.14 3.05 9.74
C TRP A 209 -21.57 3.59 9.76
N LEU A 210 -21.75 4.91 9.90
CA LEU A 210 -23.07 5.55 9.93
C LEU A 210 -23.86 5.36 8.62
N TYR A 211 -23.18 5.38 7.47
CA TYR A 211 -23.80 5.21 6.15
C TYR A 211 -23.80 3.75 5.65
N GLY A 212 -23.30 2.80 6.45
CA GLY A 212 -23.24 1.38 6.07
C GLY A 212 -22.29 1.07 4.89
N THR A 213 -21.32 1.95 4.62
CA THR A 213 -20.28 1.77 3.59
C THR A 213 -18.98 1.21 4.15
N LEU A 214 -18.89 0.96 5.46
CA LEU A 214 -17.73 0.32 6.07
C LEU A 214 -17.63 -1.14 5.63
N HIS A 215 -16.48 -1.50 5.08
CA HIS A 215 -16.15 -2.86 4.66
C HIS A 215 -14.77 -3.24 5.20
N TRP A 216 -14.69 -4.32 5.96
CA TRP A 216 -13.46 -4.80 6.54
C TRP A 216 -13.16 -6.21 6.06
N GLU A 217 -11.90 -6.44 5.69
CA GLU A 217 -11.35 -7.76 5.42
C GLU A 217 -10.04 -7.91 6.20
N PRO A 218 -9.79 -9.09 6.79
CA PRO A 218 -8.47 -9.37 7.34
C PRO A 218 -7.41 -9.23 6.26
N GLU A 219 -6.22 -8.76 6.63
CA GLU A 219 -5.07 -8.79 5.76
C GLU A 219 -4.72 -10.25 5.43
N PRO A 220 -4.45 -10.61 4.15
CA PRO A 220 -4.11 -11.98 3.79
C PRO A 220 -2.95 -12.48 4.65
N THR A 221 -3.05 -13.69 5.20
CA THR A 221 -2.04 -14.23 6.12
C THR A 221 -0.63 -14.19 5.54
N TYR A 222 -0.46 -14.36 4.23
CA TYR A 222 0.83 -14.30 3.57
C TYR A 222 1.44 -12.89 3.47
N GLN A 223 0.68 -11.80 3.62
CA GLN A 223 1.22 -10.43 3.53
C GLN A 223 1.91 -9.95 4.83
N GLN A 224 1.98 -10.79 5.85
CA GLN A 224 2.59 -10.42 7.14
C GLN A 224 4.11 -10.16 7.04
N ASN A 225 4.80 -10.84 6.13
CA ASN A 225 6.24 -10.69 5.92
C ASN A 225 6.51 -10.75 4.42
N ARG A 226 7.35 -9.84 3.92
CA ARG A 226 7.76 -9.79 2.51
C ARG A 226 9.27 -9.77 2.42
N GLN A 227 9.81 -10.63 1.56
CA GLN A 227 11.23 -10.70 1.22
C GLN A 227 11.37 -10.60 -0.28
N GLN A 228 12.34 -9.83 -0.75
CA GLN A 228 12.60 -9.68 -2.18
C GLN A 228 14.09 -9.76 -2.44
N HIS A 229 14.46 -10.60 -3.40
CA HIS A 229 15.85 -10.84 -3.79
C HIS A 229 15.97 -10.75 -5.31
N ARG A 230 17.11 -10.26 -5.78
CA ARG A 230 17.41 -10.09 -7.21
C ARG A 230 18.76 -10.68 -7.54
N ILE A 231 18.85 -11.33 -8.70
CA ILE A 231 20.10 -11.81 -9.30
C ILE A 231 20.13 -11.45 -10.79
N SER A 232 21.30 -11.17 -11.32
CA SER A 232 21.53 -10.98 -12.75
C SER A 232 22.02 -12.29 -13.37
N LEU A 233 21.46 -12.64 -14.52
CA LEU A 233 21.74 -13.89 -15.25
C LEU A 233 22.04 -13.54 -16.71
N THR A 234 22.94 -14.31 -17.33
CA THR A 234 23.32 -14.15 -18.75
C THR A 234 22.40 -14.91 -19.72
N ARG A 235 21.31 -15.51 -19.20
CA ARG A 235 20.36 -16.31 -19.98
C ARG A 235 19.12 -15.48 -20.35
N PRO A 236 18.45 -15.84 -21.47
CA PRO A 236 17.17 -15.27 -21.84
C PRO A 236 16.12 -15.41 -20.72
N ALA A 237 15.25 -14.40 -20.60
CA ALA A 237 14.25 -14.32 -19.54
C ALA A 237 13.25 -15.49 -19.57
N ASP A 238 12.91 -15.98 -20.75
CA ASP A 238 11.98 -17.10 -20.97
C ASP A 238 12.55 -18.44 -20.49
N GLU A 239 13.82 -18.72 -20.79
CA GLU A 239 14.53 -19.91 -20.30
C GLU A 239 14.66 -19.89 -18.78
N VAL A 240 15.06 -18.76 -18.21
CA VAL A 240 15.18 -18.62 -16.75
C VAL A 240 13.83 -18.81 -16.07
N LEU A 241 12.79 -18.13 -16.58
CA LEU A 241 11.48 -18.20 -15.95
C LEU A 241 10.84 -19.56 -16.13
N SER A 242 10.95 -20.20 -17.29
CA SER A 242 10.41 -21.54 -17.52
C SER A 242 11.07 -22.58 -16.62
N TYR A 243 12.38 -22.46 -16.37
CA TYR A 243 13.09 -23.30 -15.41
C TYR A 243 12.62 -23.05 -13.97
N ALA A 244 12.55 -21.79 -13.54
CA ALA A 244 12.14 -21.44 -12.18
C ALA A 244 10.66 -21.76 -11.89
N ALA A 245 9.80 -21.61 -12.91
CA ALA A 245 8.37 -21.90 -12.87
C ALA A 245 8.04 -23.40 -13.00
N ALA A 246 9.04 -24.26 -13.11
CA ALA A 246 8.91 -25.72 -13.11
C ALA A 246 9.26 -26.27 -11.72
N PRO A 247 8.26 -26.51 -10.83
CA PRO A 247 8.54 -26.86 -9.45
C PRO A 247 9.34 -28.14 -9.31
N ALA A 248 9.28 -29.06 -10.28
CA ALA A 248 10.11 -30.25 -10.32
C ALA A 248 11.63 -29.99 -10.15
N HIS A 249 12.11 -28.79 -10.54
CA HIS A 249 13.51 -28.38 -10.36
C HIS A 249 13.80 -27.72 -9.01
N TRP A 250 12.78 -27.39 -8.20
CA TRP A 250 12.98 -26.69 -6.93
C TRP A 250 13.91 -27.42 -5.96
N PRO A 251 13.90 -28.76 -5.82
CA PRO A 251 14.88 -29.45 -4.96
C PRO A 251 16.35 -29.23 -5.37
N GLU A 252 16.61 -28.79 -6.60
CA GLU A 252 17.97 -28.51 -7.09
C GLU A 252 18.53 -27.16 -6.61
N TRP A 253 17.65 -26.21 -6.23
CA TRP A 253 18.06 -24.84 -5.93
C TRP A 253 17.30 -24.16 -4.78
N HIS A 254 16.19 -24.71 -4.30
CA HIS A 254 15.55 -24.31 -3.05
C HIS A 254 16.06 -25.18 -1.90
N PRO A 255 16.88 -24.66 -0.97
CA PRO A 255 17.42 -25.46 0.14
C PRO A 255 16.33 -26.04 1.05
N SER A 256 15.15 -25.42 1.07
CA SER A 256 14.00 -25.87 1.85
C SER A 256 13.09 -26.84 1.10
N SER A 257 13.22 -27.01 -0.22
CA SER A 257 12.37 -27.91 -1.00
C SER A 257 12.94 -29.32 -0.96
N LEU A 258 12.14 -30.29 -0.49
CA LEU A 258 12.57 -31.69 -0.41
C LEU A 258 12.01 -32.51 -1.57
N ARG A 259 10.69 -32.43 -1.79
CA ARG A 259 10.00 -33.25 -2.78
C ARG A 259 8.80 -32.51 -3.35
N ILE A 260 8.58 -32.70 -4.64
CA ILE A 260 7.50 -32.07 -5.40
C ILE A 260 6.58 -33.16 -5.95
N TYR A 261 5.29 -32.96 -5.80
CA TYR A 261 4.24 -33.82 -6.34
C TYR A 261 3.44 -32.99 -7.35
N GLY A 262 3.78 -33.14 -8.63
CA GLY A 262 3.16 -32.36 -9.69
C GLY A 262 3.71 -32.73 -11.07
N ARG A 263 3.19 -32.04 -12.09
CA ARG A 263 3.65 -32.17 -13.47
C ARG A 263 5.08 -31.65 -13.62
N VAL A 264 5.83 -32.25 -14.55
CA VAL A 264 7.17 -31.78 -14.96
C VAL A 264 7.05 -30.59 -15.93
N GLY A 265 7.94 -29.61 -15.78
CA GLY A 265 7.98 -28.40 -16.60
C GLY A 265 7.22 -27.22 -15.98
N ALA A 266 7.25 -26.08 -16.67
CA ALA A 266 6.65 -24.84 -16.19
C ALA A 266 5.14 -24.99 -16.01
N LEU A 267 4.63 -24.62 -14.83
CA LEU A 267 3.21 -24.68 -14.51
C LEU A 267 2.48 -23.38 -14.86
N LEU A 268 1.31 -23.53 -15.46
CA LEU A 268 0.42 -22.48 -15.95
C LEU A 268 -0.59 -22.05 -14.89
N ALA A 269 -1.19 -20.87 -15.07
CA ALA A 269 -2.26 -20.39 -14.21
C ALA A 269 -3.43 -21.40 -14.12
N GLY A 270 -3.87 -21.68 -12.90
CA GLY A 270 -4.91 -22.67 -12.59
C GLY A 270 -4.40 -24.08 -12.29
N GLU A 271 -3.13 -24.38 -12.53
CA GLU A 271 -2.53 -25.66 -12.12
C GLU A 271 -2.24 -25.70 -10.61
N VAL A 272 -2.21 -26.91 -10.06
CA VAL A 272 -2.00 -27.17 -8.63
C VAL A 272 -0.90 -28.21 -8.46
N PHE A 273 -0.07 -28.07 -7.43
CA PHE A 273 0.93 -29.06 -7.06
C PHE A 273 1.14 -29.09 -5.54
N GLU A 274 1.82 -30.11 -5.04
CA GLU A 274 2.16 -30.23 -3.62
C GLU A 274 3.68 -30.31 -3.43
N GLU A 275 4.14 -29.89 -2.26
CA GLU A 275 5.56 -29.82 -1.92
C GLU A 275 5.78 -30.20 -0.46
N ASP A 276 6.74 -31.10 -0.23
CA ASP A 276 7.32 -31.31 1.09
C ASP A 276 8.51 -30.36 1.28
N ILE A 277 8.48 -29.59 2.37
CA ILE A 277 9.53 -28.64 2.71
C ILE A 277 10.18 -28.94 4.05
N HIS A 278 11.42 -28.48 4.20
CA HIS A 278 12.08 -28.30 5.48
C HIS A 278 12.58 -26.86 5.63
N ALA A 279 11.69 -25.97 6.10
CA ALA A 279 11.99 -24.55 6.24
C ALA A 279 12.05 -24.14 7.72
N GLY A 280 13.00 -23.28 8.08
CA GLY A 280 13.10 -22.77 9.45
C GLY A 280 13.38 -23.85 10.51
N GLY A 281 13.84 -25.04 10.12
CA GLY A 281 14.10 -26.18 11.01
C GLY A 281 12.89 -27.09 11.28
N ARG A 282 11.83 -27.00 10.46
CA ARG A 282 10.62 -27.82 10.58
C ARG A 282 10.24 -28.42 9.24
N ALA A 283 9.84 -29.68 9.25
CA ALA A 283 9.15 -30.29 8.12
C ALA A 283 7.73 -29.71 8.00
N GLY A 284 7.25 -29.57 6.77
CA GLY A 284 5.88 -29.17 6.49
C GLY A 284 5.47 -29.59 5.08
N HIS A 285 4.16 -29.72 4.87
CA HIS A 285 3.59 -29.98 3.56
C HIS A 285 2.86 -28.73 3.06
N LEU A 286 3.07 -28.38 1.79
CA LEU A 286 2.45 -27.23 1.13
C LEU A 286 1.61 -27.70 -0.05
N ARG A 287 0.41 -27.15 -0.17
CA ARG A 287 -0.39 -27.22 -1.38
C ARG A 287 -0.33 -25.86 -2.09
N TRP A 288 0.07 -25.88 -3.35
CA TRP A 288 0.29 -24.71 -4.19
C TRP A 288 -0.78 -24.60 -5.27
N ASP A 289 -1.30 -23.39 -5.46
CA ASP A 289 -2.17 -23.00 -6.56
C ASP A 289 -1.46 -21.95 -7.42
N VAL A 290 -1.23 -22.24 -8.70
CA VAL A 290 -0.59 -21.32 -9.64
C VAL A 290 -1.59 -20.27 -10.10
N LEU A 291 -1.26 -19.00 -9.86
CA LEU A 291 -2.17 -17.87 -10.07
C LEU A 291 -1.95 -17.17 -11.41
N ASP A 292 -0.69 -17.09 -11.86
CA ASP A 292 -0.32 -16.39 -13.09
C ASP A 292 0.94 -17.00 -13.72
N TYR A 293 0.97 -17.04 -15.05
CA TYR A 293 2.18 -17.35 -15.81
C TYR A 293 2.19 -16.60 -17.14
N GLN A 294 3.19 -15.75 -17.29
CA GLN A 294 3.51 -14.97 -18.47
C GLN A 294 4.96 -15.29 -18.86
N PRO A 295 5.19 -16.08 -19.92
CA PRO A 295 6.53 -16.50 -20.33
C PRO A 295 7.49 -15.32 -20.44
N GLY A 296 8.70 -15.47 -19.89
CA GLY A 296 9.74 -14.42 -19.88
C GLY A 296 9.45 -13.20 -19.00
N CYS A 297 8.26 -13.07 -18.41
CA CYS A 297 7.88 -11.89 -17.64
C CYS A 297 7.59 -12.21 -16.17
N ARG A 298 6.63 -13.11 -15.90
CA ARG A 298 6.12 -13.32 -14.54
C ARG A 298 5.55 -14.71 -14.30
N TRP A 299 5.79 -15.27 -13.11
CA TRP A 299 5.11 -16.45 -12.59
C TRP A 299 4.70 -16.20 -11.15
N GLN A 300 3.50 -16.61 -10.76
CA GLN A 300 3.00 -16.42 -9.40
C GLN A 300 2.22 -17.64 -8.93
N ALA A 301 2.47 -18.07 -7.69
CA ALA A 301 1.70 -19.12 -7.04
C ALA A 301 1.47 -18.79 -5.56
N SER A 302 0.32 -19.19 -5.04
CA SER A 302 0.03 -19.15 -3.60
C SER A 302 0.09 -20.53 -3.01
N ALA A 303 0.55 -20.66 -1.77
CA ALA A 303 0.55 -21.92 -1.05
C ALA A 303 -0.17 -21.81 0.28
N ARG A 304 -0.77 -22.92 0.70
CA ARG A 304 -1.19 -23.15 2.08
C ARG A 304 -0.47 -24.36 2.63
N GLY A 305 0.08 -24.20 3.82
CA GLY A 305 0.79 -25.24 4.54
C GLY A 305 0.17 -25.57 5.87
N ASP A 306 0.70 -26.62 6.48
CA ASP A 306 0.34 -27.01 7.83
C ASP A 306 0.53 -25.85 8.83
N HIS A 307 -0.20 -25.90 9.94
CA HIS A 307 -0.10 -24.93 11.05
C HIS A 307 -0.42 -23.47 10.65
N GLY A 308 -1.25 -23.29 9.62
CA GLY A 308 -1.72 -21.97 9.19
C GLY A 308 -0.65 -21.12 8.50
N LEU A 309 0.35 -21.76 7.89
CA LEU A 309 1.31 -21.10 7.03
C LEU A 309 0.64 -20.78 5.69
N ALA A 310 0.71 -19.52 5.26
CA ALA A 310 0.30 -19.10 3.92
C ALA A 310 1.47 -18.43 3.23
N LEU A 311 1.67 -18.73 1.95
CA LEU A 311 2.71 -18.13 1.11
C LEU A 311 2.10 -17.57 -0.18
N LEU A 312 2.72 -16.51 -0.69
CA LEU A 312 2.58 -16.03 -2.06
C LEU A 312 3.98 -15.84 -2.62
N LEU A 313 4.29 -16.58 -3.68
CA LEU A 313 5.59 -16.57 -4.33
C LEU A 313 5.44 -15.97 -5.72
N THR A 314 6.25 -14.94 -6.00
CA THR A 314 6.27 -14.27 -7.30
C THR A 314 7.68 -14.29 -7.85
N TYR A 315 7.81 -14.73 -9.10
CA TYR A 315 9.01 -14.65 -9.90
C TYR A 315 8.78 -13.67 -11.03
N GLU A 316 9.70 -12.75 -11.23
CA GLU A 316 9.68 -11.77 -12.33
C GLU A 316 11.02 -11.80 -13.04
N CYS A 317 11.00 -11.72 -14.36
CA CYS A 317 12.19 -11.54 -15.18
C CYS A 317 12.11 -10.18 -15.86
N ILE A 318 13.22 -9.43 -15.80
CA ILE A 318 13.37 -8.15 -16.49
C ILE A 318 14.48 -8.34 -17.51
N GLU A 319 14.18 -8.20 -18.79
CA GLU A 319 15.19 -8.27 -19.84
C GLU A 319 16.21 -7.13 -19.68
N VAL A 320 17.49 -7.48 -19.78
CA VAL A 320 18.61 -6.53 -19.77
C VAL A 320 19.60 -6.90 -20.86
N GLU A 321 20.46 -5.97 -21.24
CA GLU A 321 21.49 -6.25 -22.25
C GLU A 321 22.39 -7.42 -21.79
N GLY A 322 22.43 -8.49 -22.60
CA GLY A 322 23.21 -9.70 -22.30
C GLY A 322 22.52 -10.73 -21.40
N GLY A 323 21.23 -10.58 -21.07
CA GLY A 323 20.48 -11.61 -20.34
C GLY A 323 19.21 -11.09 -19.66
N CYS A 324 19.03 -11.42 -18.37
CA CYS A 324 17.89 -10.94 -17.60
C CYS A 324 18.24 -10.73 -16.12
N GLU A 325 17.46 -9.89 -15.45
CA GLU A 325 17.41 -9.84 -13.99
C GLU A 325 16.22 -10.66 -13.50
N PHE A 326 16.50 -11.67 -12.68
CA PHE A 326 15.49 -12.48 -12.03
C PHE A 326 15.21 -11.93 -10.62
N VAL A 327 13.95 -11.62 -10.35
CA VAL A 327 13.46 -11.09 -9.08
C VAL A 327 12.53 -12.11 -8.46
N ARG A 328 12.86 -12.54 -7.23
CA ARG A 328 12.01 -13.39 -6.41
C ARG A 328 11.41 -12.56 -5.28
N THR A 329 10.09 -12.54 -5.19
CA THR A 329 9.35 -11.98 -4.06
C THR A 329 8.63 -13.10 -3.32
N LEU A 330 8.99 -13.30 -2.06
CA LEU A 330 8.31 -14.23 -1.15
C LEU A 330 7.53 -13.43 -0.11
N GLU A 331 6.21 -13.60 -0.10
CA GLU A 331 5.32 -13.12 0.94
C GLU A 331 4.83 -14.33 1.75
N TYR A 332 4.95 -14.29 3.07
CA TYR A 332 4.44 -15.35 3.93
C TYR A 332 3.97 -14.85 5.30
N GLY A 333 3.17 -15.68 5.95
CA GLY A 333 2.82 -15.49 7.34
C GLY A 333 2.07 -16.66 7.95
N PHE A 334 1.68 -16.48 9.20
CA PHE A 334 1.13 -17.54 10.04
C PHE A 334 -0.19 -17.10 10.67
N ASP A 335 -1.14 -18.01 10.80
CA ASP A 335 -2.40 -17.71 11.50
C ASP A 335 -2.20 -17.59 13.02
N GLY A 336 -1.38 -18.45 13.62
CA GLY A 336 -1.17 -18.52 15.07
C GLY A 336 -0.27 -17.42 15.65
N LEU A 337 -0.71 -16.77 16.74
CA LEU A 337 0.04 -15.72 17.47
C LEU A 337 1.44 -16.17 17.91
N LEU A 338 1.58 -17.39 18.44
CA LEU A 338 2.87 -17.96 18.85
C LEU A 338 3.84 -18.08 17.67
N MET A 339 3.35 -18.54 16.52
CA MET A 339 4.15 -18.65 15.29
C MET A 339 4.55 -17.27 14.75
N ARG A 340 3.66 -16.28 14.82
CA ARG A 340 4.00 -14.89 14.46
C ARG A 340 5.11 -14.34 15.35
N LEU A 341 5.10 -14.63 16.65
CA LEU A 341 6.14 -14.19 17.58
C LEU A 341 7.47 -14.91 17.31
N ALA A 342 7.44 -16.23 17.18
CA ALA A 342 8.62 -17.02 16.83
C ALA A 342 9.25 -16.57 15.51
N ASN A 343 8.42 -16.22 14.52
CA ASN A 343 8.88 -15.68 13.26
C ASN A 343 9.62 -14.35 13.42
N ARG A 344 9.03 -13.41 14.17
CA ARG A 344 9.63 -12.10 14.43
C ARG A 344 10.99 -12.19 15.15
N LEU A 345 11.14 -13.16 16.05
CA LEU A 345 12.34 -13.28 16.87
C LEU A 345 13.46 -14.10 16.17
N LEU A 346 13.10 -15.17 15.46
CA LEU A 346 14.07 -16.15 14.98
C LEU A 346 13.86 -16.58 13.52
N LEU A 347 12.65 -17.05 13.15
CA LEU A 347 12.46 -17.74 11.86
C LEU A 347 12.67 -16.81 10.66
N SER A 348 12.25 -15.55 10.74
CA SER A 348 12.41 -14.58 9.65
C SER A 348 13.86 -14.44 9.19
N ARG A 349 14.82 -14.36 10.12
CA ARG A 349 16.25 -14.28 9.81
C ARG A 349 16.77 -15.56 9.16
N ARG A 350 16.22 -16.70 9.51
CA ARG A 350 16.60 -17.99 8.93
C ARG A 350 16.01 -18.15 7.53
N ILE A 351 14.74 -17.84 7.35
CA ILE A 351 14.05 -17.84 6.05
C ILE A 351 14.72 -16.85 5.07
N GLU A 352 15.18 -15.70 5.58
CA GLU A 352 15.98 -14.75 4.79
C GLU A 352 17.29 -15.37 4.27
N ARG A 353 18.03 -16.06 5.13
CA ARG A 353 19.28 -16.75 4.73
C ARG A 353 19.02 -17.89 3.75
N GLU A 354 17.98 -18.68 4.00
CA GLU A 354 17.55 -19.77 3.11
C GLU A 354 17.13 -19.21 1.73
N SER A 355 16.43 -18.07 1.70
CA SER A 355 16.06 -17.40 0.44
C SER A 355 17.27 -16.79 -0.30
N LEU A 356 18.25 -16.21 0.40
CA LEU A 356 19.49 -15.75 -0.24
C LEU A 356 20.28 -16.92 -0.84
N ALA A 357 20.38 -18.02 -0.09
CA ALA A 357 21.02 -19.23 -0.57
C ALA A 357 20.31 -19.82 -1.80
N SER A 358 18.96 -19.79 -1.84
CA SER A 358 18.22 -20.28 -3.00
C SER A 358 18.52 -19.47 -4.27
N MET A 359 18.66 -18.15 -4.15
CA MET A 359 18.99 -17.29 -5.28
C MET A 359 20.40 -17.55 -5.82
N GLN A 360 21.36 -17.78 -4.93
CA GLN A 360 22.73 -18.15 -5.33
C GLN A 360 22.78 -19.54 -5.98
N ALA A 361 22.03 -20.50 -5.44
CA ALA A 361 21.94 -21.84 -6.00
C ALA A 361 21.27 -21.84 -7.39
N LEU A 362 20.18 -21.10 -7.56
CA LEU A 362 19.51 -20.95 -8.86
C LEU A 362 20.47 -20.40 -9.92
N ARG A 363 21.22 -19.35 -9.58
CA ARG A 363 22.26 -18.79 -10.45
C ARG A 363 23.27 -19.85 -10.86
N ALA A 364 23.82 -20.57 -9.89
CA ALA A 364 24.83 -21.58 -10.13
C ALA A 364 24.32 -22.76 -10.99
N VAL A 365 23.06 -23.19 -10.80
CA VAL A 365 22.45 -24.24 -11.63
C VAL A 365 22.28 -23.75 -13.07
N LEU A 366 21.72 -22.56 -13.26
CA LEU A 366 21.48 -22.01 -14.60
C LEU A 366 22.76 -21.69 -15.37
N GLU A 367 23.83 -21.25 -14.69
CA GLU A 367 25.14 -21.00 -15.29
C GLU A 367 25.89 -22.30 -15.62
N ARG A 368 25.76 -23.36 -14.81
CA ARG A 368 26.38 -24.67 -15.08
C ARG A 368 25.77 -25.40 -16.27
N SER A 369 24.50 -25.15 -16.57
CA SER A 369 23.80 -25.75 -17.71
C SER A 369 24.08 -25.07 -19.06
N GLN A 370 25.05 -24.15 -19.14
CA GLN A 370 25.49 -23.62 -20.44
C GLN A 370 26.15 -24.73 -21.27
N PRO A 371 25.70 -25.00 -22.51
CA PRO A 371 26.55 -25.71 -23.45
C PRO A 371 27.80 -24.86 -23.67
N ALA A 372 28.99 -25.49 -23.58
CA ALA A 372 30.22 -24.85 -24.01
C ALA A 372 30.03 -24.41 -25.47
N GLY A 373 30.16 -23.11 -25.70
CA GLY A 373 30.05 -22.52 -27.05
C GLY A 373 31.09 -23.04 -28.01
#